data_AF-A0A7T1MK42-F1
#
_entry.id   AF-A0A7T1MK42-F1
#
_cell.length_a   1.000
_cell.length_b   1.000
_cell.length_c   1.000
_cell.angle_alpha   90.00
_cell.angle_beta   90.00
_cell.angle_gamma   90.00
#
_symmetry.space_group_name_H-M   'P 1'
#
loop_
_entity.id
_entity.type
_entity.pdbx_description
1 polymer ?
#
loop_
_entity_poly.entity_id
_entity_poly.type
_entity_poly.pdbx_seq_one_letter_code
_entity_poly.pdbx_strand_id
1 'polypeptide(L)'
;MTRTAAPKKSVALNNKLTAIQNRLFERAHAEPMELKFLGIALSNQGIIGNALYANPNMMPLPLQRCEHLKSLSSRQVAILTACFFASFYKTVANSESQTLVSNMAAAEKLFDPYSDEYMILHQETSEEMDHIWTFRAAYNMVARETGTSEPFDAPGFFRGVVGSIPQRDYNSIDTQFTLTEEHLRILELLQKNGGLQVLLNEMKQGGRDFRYRVQHFLIGDAMRLLPSNEVLALGLGGLWLLIRYIANVDLKQAESYLFADQEKFNYEPLAYSINQGHLHDEARHFTTSFDIGLALYQAASPEAQAFIRELTRMTIEDYIKGQFLIFPEMLDADKKGILTVTLHSCKQILTMALSHPELSDKQTNIDDLMASWGQMEWPMKLPPFGAGLLTQKRWRYIAQQYERIRKAMNFDFDASNLGNLLQRYHDILARENLTDVFTLA
;
A
#
# COMPACT_ATOMS: atom_id res chain seq x y z
N MET A 1 -4.85 35.39 -32.56
CA MET A 1 -3.83 35.43 -31.50
C MET A 1 -3.40 34.00 -31.20
N THR A 2 -2.34 33.55 -31.85
CA THR A 2 -1.69 32.25 -31.60
C THR A 2 -0.91 32.37 -30.29
N ARG A 3 -1.39 31.75 -29.21
CA ARG A 3 -0.59 31.55 -27.99
C ARG A 3 0.50 30.54 -28.32
N THR A 4 1.69 31.02 -28.64
CA THR A 4 2.91 30.22 -28.57
C THR A 4 3.10 29.83 -27.11
N ALA A 5 2.74 28.59 -26.76
CA ALA A 5 3.12 28.01 -25.48
C ALA A 5 4.66 28.06 -25.40
N ALA A 6 5.19 28.61 -24.33
CA ALA A 6 6.62 28.51 -24.05
C ALA A 6 7.02 27.03 -24.08
N PRO A 7 8.18 26.67 -24.68
CA PRO A 7 8.62 25.28 -24.69
C PRO A 7 8.71 24.77 -23.26
N LYS A 8 7.99 23.68 -22.95
CA LYS A 8 8.12 22.97 -21.68
C LYS A 8 9.58 22.55 -21.54
N LYS A 9 10.20 22.82 -20.40
CA LYS A 9 11.47 22.16 -20.04
C LYS A 9 11.11 20.74 -19.62
N SER A 10 11.22 19.78 -20.52
CA SER A 10 11.18 18.36 -20.16
C SER A 10 12.44 17.98 -19.40
N VAL A 11 12.27 17.12 -18.39
CA VAL A 11 13.40 16.47 -17.72
C VAL A 11 13.79 15.28 -18.59
N ALA A 12 14.90 15.39 -19.33
CA ALA A 12 15.48 14.24 -19.99
C ALA A 12 16.05 13.30 -18.93
N LEU A 13 15.43 12.13 -18.73
CA LEU A 13 15.94 11.12 -17.83
C LEU A 13 17.14 10.40 -18.47
N ASN A 14 17.98 9.78 -17.63
CA ASN A 14 19.21 9.11 -18.05
C ASN A 14 18.90 7.87 -18.90
N ASN A 15 19.54 7.70 -20.08
CA ASN A 15 19.36 6.58 -21.02
C ASN A 15 19.40 5.17 -20.38
N LYS A 16 20.02 5.00 -19.20
CA LYS A 16 20.01 3.73 -18.46
C LYS A 16 18.62 3.32 -17.94
N LEU A 17 17.77 4.29 -17.61
CA LEU A 17 16.41 4.05 -17.13
C LEU A 17 15.52 3.52 -18.24
N THR A 18 15.56 4.20 -19.38
CA THR A 18 14.93 3.78 -20.63
C THR A 18 15.33 2.36 -21.00
N ALA A 19 16.59 1.94 -20.82
CA ALA A 19 17.01 0.57 -21.13
C ALA A 19 16.44 -0.50 -20.17
N ILE A 20 16.32 -0.20 -18.88
CA ILE A 20 15.74 -1.12 -17.88
C ILE A 20 14.21 -1.19 -18.08
N GLN A 21 13.57 -0.04 -18.28
CA GLN A 21 12.14 0.04 -18.54
C GLN A 21 11.77 -0.56 -19.88
N ASN A 22 12.51 -0.31 -20.97
CA ASN A 22 12.27 -0.96 -22.26
C ASN A 22 12.39 -2.48 -22.15
N ARG A 23 13.37 -3.00 -21.39
CA ARG A 23 13.45 -4.45 -21.15
C ARG A 23 12.23 -4.99 -20.38
N LEU A 24 11.72 -4.24 -19.41
CA LEU A 24 10.53 -4.63 -18.64
C LEU A 24 9.24 -4.47 -19.46
N PHE A 25 9.15 -3.40 -20.24
CA PHE A 25 8.07 -3.04 -21.14
C PHE A 25 7.96 -4.05 -22.30
N GLU A 26 9.06 -4.34 -23.00
CA GLU A 26 9.14 -5.35 -24.06
C GLU A 26 8.72 -6.74 -23.56
N ARG A 27 9.07 -7.10 -22.31
CA ARG A 27 8.65 -8.36 -21.69
C ARG A 27 7.15 -8.38 -21.38
N ALA A 28 6.60 -7.30 -20.85
CA ALA A 28 5.18 -7.20 -20.53
C ALA A 28 4.30 -7.16 -21.79
N HIS A 29 4.78 -6.53 -22.86
CA HIS A 29 4.06 -6.42 -24.14
C HIS A 29 4.22 -7.66 -25.03
N ALA A 30 5.15 -8.56 -24.70
CA ALA A 30 5.24 -9.85 -25.38
C ALA A 30 4.05 -10.76 -25.04
N GLU A 31 3.50 -10.64 -23.83
CA GLU A 31 2.36 -11.43 -23.33
C GLU A 31 1.44 -10.55 -22.46
N PRO A 32 0.75 -9.54 -23.02
CA PRO A 32 -0.13 -8.68 -22.25
C PRO A 32 -1.28 -9.51 -21.67
N MET A 33 -1.40 -9.56 -20.35
CA MET A 33 -2.48 -10.24 -19.64
C MET A 33 -3.48 -9.21 -19.14
N GLU A 34 -4.61 -9.06 -19.85
CA GLU A 34 -5.73 -8.26 -19.33
C GLU A 34 -6.40 -9.01 -18.18
N LEU A 35 -6.20 -8.52 -16.96
CA LEU A 35 -6.67 -9.13 -15.72
C LEU A 35 -8.19 -9.06 -15.59
N LYS A 36 -8.86 -8.05 -16.18
CA LYS A 36 -10.32 -7.90 -16.06
C LYS A 36 -11.08 -9.15 -16.47
N PHE A 37 -10.62 -9.87 -17.49
CA PHE A 37 -11.29 -11.08 -17.96
C PHE A 37 -11.14 -12.23 -16.97
N LEU A 38 -9.99 -12.32 -16.29
CA LEU A 38 -9.78 -13.25 -15.19
C LEU A 38 -10.67 -12.89 -14.00
N GLY A 39 -10.80 -11.59 -13.67
CA GLY A 39 -11.68 -11.11 -12.61
C GLY A 39 -13.17 -11.44 -12.87
N ILE A 40 -13.64 -11.24 -14.10
CA ILE A 40 -15.00 -11.61 -14.53
C ILE A 40 -15.20 -13.13 -14.44
N ALA A 41 -14.23 -13.92 -14.92
CA ALA A 41 -14.29 -15.37 -14.86
C ALA A 41 -14.36 -15.87 -13.41
N LEU A 42 -13.49 -15.35 -12.54
CA LEU A 42 -13.48 -15.64 -11.11
C LEU A 42 -14.83 -15.31 -10.48
N SER A 43 -15.37 -14.12 -10.79
CA SER A 43 -16.64 -13.66 -10.25
C SER A 43 -17.82 -14.54 -10.68
N ASN A 44 -17.82 -15.04 -11.91
CA ASN A 44 -18.85 -15.96 -12.41
C ASN A 44 -18.72 -17.36 -11.81
N GLN A 45 -17.50 -17.81 -11.53
CA GLN A 45 -17.22 -19.13 -10.97
C GLN A 45 -17.66 -19.22 -9.50
N GLY A 46 -17.39 -18.18 -8.71
CA GLY A 46 -17.66 -18.19 -7.28
C GLY A 46 -16.62 -18.96 -6.45
N ILE A 47 -16.87 -19.08 -5.14
CA ILE A 47 -15.97 -19.78 -4.21
C ILE A 47 -16.13 -21.30 -4.38
N ILE A 48 -15.24 -21.93 -5.15
CA ILE A 48 -15.32 -23.37 -5.46
C ILE A 48 -14.58 -24.29 -4.47
N GLY A 49 -15.26 -25.37 -4.07
CA GLY A 49 -14.66 -26.50 -3.35
C GLY A 49 -13.78 -26.12 -2.15
N ASN A 50 -12.62 -26.77 -2.04
CA ASN A 50 -11.65 -26.52 -0.97
C ASN A 50 -10.40 -25.77 -1.47
N ALA A 51 -10.47 -25.17 -2.67
CA ALA A 51 -9.34 -24.43 -3.23
C ALA A 51 -9.11 -23.14 -2.44
N LEU A 52 -7.84 -22.83 -2.16
CA LEU A 52 -7.46 -21.67 -1.38
C LEU A 52 -7.25 -20.46 -2.31
N TYR A 53 -7.70 -19.28 -1.88
CA TYR A 53 -7.55 -18.03 -2.64
C TYR A 53 -6.34 -17.23 -2.17
N ALA A 54 -5.71 -17.68 -1.09
CA ALA A 54 -4.50 -17.11 -0.52
C ALA A 54 -3.86 -18.13 0.42
N ASN A 55 -2.56 -17.97 0.69
CA ASN A 55 -1.85 -18.73 1.69
C ASN A 55 -2.44 -18.41 3.08
N PRO A 56 -2.93 -19.40 3.83
CA PRO A 56 -3.54 -19.15 5.13
C PRO A 56 -2.58 -18.49 6.13
N ASN A 57 -1.27 -18.73 5.99
CA ASN A 57 -0.23 -18.15 6.85
C ASN A 57 0.08 -16.67 6.53
N MET A 58 -0.48 -16.13 5.43
CA MET A 58 -0.39 -14.70 5.10
C MET A 58 -1.52 -13.87 5.70
N MET A 59 -2.61 -14.52 6.11
CA MET A 59 -3.70 -13.81 6.75
C MET A 59 -3.21 -13.24 8.07
N PRO A 60 -3.58 -11.99 8.41
CA PRO A 60 -3.27 -11.41 9.72
C PRO A 60 -4.14 -12.01 10.84
N LEU A 61 -4.42 -13.32 10.80
CA LEU A 61 -5.29 -14.04 11.72
C LEU A 61 -4.49 -15.16 12.41
N PRO A 62 -4.66 -15.38 13.73
CA PRO A 62 -3.94 -16.43 14.45
C PRO A 62 -4.55 -17.82 14.22
N LEU A 63 -4.72 -18.24 12.97
CA LEU A 63 -5.40 -19.49 12.57
C LEU A 63 -4.97 -20.72 13.38
N GLN A 64 -3.66 -20.92 13.53
CA GLN A 64 -3.08 -22.11 14.18
C GLN A 64 -3.06 -22.02 15.72
N ARG A 65 -3.35 -20.84 16.28
CA ARG A 65 -3.24 -20.58 17.72
C ARG A 65 -4.60 -20.36 18.39
N CYS A 66 -5.60 -19.94 17.63
CA CYS A 66 -6.96 -19.73 18.14
C CYS A 66 -7.80 -20.98 17.89
N GLU A 67 -8.30 -21.61 18.96
CA GLU A 67 -9.13 -22.83 18.87
C GLU A 67 -10.37 -22.64 17.98
N HIS A 68 -10.99 -21.46 18.02
CA HIS A 68 -12.12 -21.13 17.14
C HIS A 68 -11.75 -21.27 15.66
N LEU A 69 -10.66 -20.60 15.23
CA LEU A 69 -10.19 -20.63 13.85
C LEU A 69 -9.57 -21.97 13.45
N LYS A 70 -8.94 -22.67 14.39
CA LYS A 70 -8.35 -23.98 14.19
C LYS A 70 -9.41 -25.06 13.96
N SER A 71 -10.62 -24.86 14.46
CA SER A 71 -11.77 -25.77 14.27
C SER A 71 -12.43 -25.67 12.90
N LEU A 72 -11.97 -24.77 12.02
CA LEU A 72 -12.55 -24.58 10.70
C LEU A 72 -12.24 -25.78 9.79
N SER A 73 -13.24 -26.24 9.05
CA SER A 73 -13.06 -27.26 8.01
C SER A 73 -12.26 -26.69 6.82
N SER A 74 -11.73 -27.56 5.96
CA SER A 74 -11.01 -27.12 4.74
C SER A 74 -11.87 -26.21 3.86
N ARG A 75 -13.19 -26.45 3.77
CA ARG A 75 -14.13 -25.58 3.04
C ARG A 75 -14.27 -24.21 3.69
N GLN A 76 -14.39 -24.17 5.02
CA GLN A 76 -14.49 -22.91 5.78
C GLN A 76 -13.19 -22.09 5.68
N VAL A 77 -12.03 -22.76 5.66
CA VAL A 77 -10.73 -22.10 5.41
C VAL A 77 -10.67 -21.54 3.98
N ALA A 78 -11.15 -22.27 2.97
CA ALA A 78 -11.23 -21.76 1.60
C ALA A 78 -12.05 -20.46 1.52
N ILE A 79 -13.24 -20.43 2.13
CA ILE A 79 -14.09 -19.23 2.21
C ILE A 79 -13.38 -18.08 2.92
N LEU A 80 -12.72 -18.36 4.05
CA LEU A 80 -11.96 -17.35 4.79
C LEU A 80 -10.81 -16.77 3.94
N THR A 81 -10.08 -17.61 3.20
CA THR A 81 -9.02 -17.13 2.28
C THR A 81 -9.58 -16.34 1.10
N ALA A 82 -10.78 -16.66 0.61
CA ALA A 82 -11.46 -15.87 -0.42
C ALA A 82 -11.85 -14.48 0.09
N CYS A 83 -12.36 -14.40 1.33
CA CYS A 83 -12.65 -13.14 1.99
C CYS A 83 -11.38 -12.31 2.18
N PHE A 84 -10.28 -12.94 2.61
CA PHE A 84 -8.98 -12.26 2.70
C PHE A 84 -8.50 -11.74 1.35
N PHE A 85 -8.54 -12.56 0.29
CA PHE A 85 -8.16 -12.15 -1.06
C PHE A 85 -8.97 -10.93 -1.53
N ALA A 86 -10.30 -10.97 -1.36
CA ALA A 86 -11.19 -9.86 -1.72
C ALA A 86 -10.90 -8.59 -0.90
N SER A 87 -10.74 -8.69 0.42
CA SER A 87 -10.45 -7.53 1.28
C SER A 87 -9.05 -6.95 1.01
N PHE A 88 -8.05 -7.80 0.75
CA PHE A 88 -6.70 -7.39 0.37
C PHE A 88 -6.75 -6.57 -0.92
N TYR A 89 -7.32 -7.11 -1.98
CA TYR A 89 -7.38 -6.43 -3.28
C TYR A 89 -8.36 -5.25 -3.33
N LYS A 90 -9.40 -5.21 -2.48
CA LYS A 90 -10.18 -3.99 -2.24
C LYS A 90 -9.29 -2.86 -1.71
N THR A 91 -8.38 -3.16 -0.78
CA THR A 91 -7.44 -2.16 -0.24
C THR A 91 -6.46 -1.69 -1.31
N VAL A 92 -6.00 -2.60 -2.17
CA VAL A 92 -5.16 -2.26 -3.34
C VAL A 92 -5.92 -1.33 -4.28
N ALA A 93 -7.10 -1.72 -4.76
CA ALA A 93 -7.91 -0.93 -5.71
C ALA A 93 -8.22 0.50 -5.23
N ASN A 94 -8.48 0.68 -3.93
CA ASN A 94 -8.71 2.01 -3.34
C ASN A 94 -7.44 2.89 -3.44
N SER A 95 -6.27 2.29 -3.30
CA SER A 95 -4.97 2.94 -3.48
C SER A 95 -4.70 3.27 -4.96
N GLU A 96 -5.01 2.35 -5.86
CA GLU A 96 -4.83 2.52 -7.31
C GLU A 96 -5.73 3.64 -7.86
N SER A 97 -6.94 3.79 -7.31
CA SER A 97 -7.86 4.87 -7.69
C SER A 97 -7.25 6.28 -7.56
N GLN A 98 -6.43 6.50 -6.52
CA GLN A 98 -5.70 7.75 -6.34
C GLN A 98 -4.50 7.85 -7.30
N THR A 99 -3.89 6.71 -7.59
CA THR A 99 -2.76 6.57 -8.51
C THR A 99 -3.13 7.02 -9.91
N LEU A 100 -4.35 6.73 -10.36
CA LEU A 100 -4.87 7.19 -11.65
C LEU A 100 -4.75 8.72 -11.81
N VAL A 101 -5.19 9.46 -10.79
CA VAL A 101 -5.21 10.94 -10.83
C VAL A 101 -3.79 11.49 -10.82
N SER A 102 -2.94 10.96 -9.95
CA SER A 102 -1.57 11.44 -9.75
C SER A 102 -0.64 11.05 -10.90
N ASN A 103 -0.76 9.85 -11.48
CA ASN A 103 0.03 9.44 -12.64
C ASN A 103 -0.28 10.30 -13.86
N MET A 104 -1.56 10.53 -14.16
CA MET A 104 -1.99 11.39 -15.26
C MET A 104 -1.50 12.83 -15.05
N ALA A 105 -1.66 13.37 -13.84
CA ALA A 105 -1.17 14.72 -13.53
C ALA A 105 0.36 14.82 -13.70
N ALA A 106 1.12 13.84 -13.22
CA ALA A 106 2.57 13.81 -13.36
C ALA A 106 2.97 13.72 -14.85
N ALA A 107 2.34 12.81 -15.61
CA ALA A 107 2.58 12.63 -17.03
C ALA A 107 2.38 13.94 -17.80
N GLU A 108 1.21 14.56 -17.67
CA GLU A 108 0.82 15.74 -18.43
C GLU A 108 1.60 17.00 -18.01
N LYS A 109 1.96 17.12 -16.73
CA LYS A 109 2.58 18.34 -16.20
C LYS A 109 4.09 18.36 -16.39
N LEU A 110 4.77 17.21 -16.31
CA LEU A 110 6.22 17.13 -16.21
C LEU A 110 6.92 16.69 -17.49
N PHE A 111 6.23 15.93 -18.34
CA PHE A 111 6.83 15.35 -19.54
C PHE A 111 6.22 15.94 -20.80
N ASP A 112 6.99 15.86 -21.89
CA ASP A 112 6.49 16.23 -23.20
C ASP A 112 5.49 15.16 -23.67
N PRO A 113 4.39 15.54 -24.33
CA PRO A 113 3.42 14.56 -24.83
C PRO A 113 4.11 13.51 -25.70
N TYR A 114 3.82 12.23 -25.42
CA TYR A 114 4.38 11.06 -26.11
C TYR A 114 5.89 10.83 -25.91
N SER A 115 6.54 11.47 -24.94
CA SER A 115 7.87 11.01 -24.50
C SER A 115 7.78 9.62 -23.86
N ASP A 116 8.90 8.93 -23.72
CA ASP A 116 8.92 7.59 -23.10
C ASP A 116 8.34 7.62 -21.68
N GLU A 117 8.71 8.61 -20.86
CA GLU A 117 8.20 8.79 -19.50
C GLU A 117 6.71 9.09 -19.45
N TYR A 118 6.23 9.91 -20.41
CA TYR A 118 4.81 10.17 -20.57
C TYR A 118 4.06 8.88 -20.88
N MET A 119 4.55 8.10 -21.85
CA MET A 119 3.91 6.85 -22.27
C MET A 119 3.95 5.79 -21.16
N ILE A 120 5.03 5.73 -20.39
CA ILE A 120 5.13 4.84 -19.22
C ILE A 120 4.02 5.16 -18.23
N LEU A 121 3.90 6.39 -17.73
CA LEU A 121 2.88 6.73 -16.73
C LEU A 121 1.44 6.57 -17.25
N HIS A 122 1.21 6.80 -18.55
CA HIS A 122 -0.08 6.53 -19.19
C HIS A 122 -0.41 5.04 -19.26
N GLN A 123 0.57 4.21 -19.61
CA GLN A 123 0.43 2.76 -19.65
C GLN A 123 0.15 2.23 -18.24
N GLU A 124 0.95 2.62 -17.25
CA GLU A 124 0.75 2.25 -15.85
C GLU A 124 -0.65 2.69 -15.37
N THR A 125 -1.12 3.89 -15.73
CA THR A 125 -2.51 4.31 -15.41
C THR A 125 -3.57 3.39 -16.01
N SER A 126 -3.34 2.85 -17.21
CA SER A 126 -4.28 1.92 -17.85
C SER A 126 -4.28 0.56 -17.17
N GLU A 127 -3.11 0.08 -16.75
CA GLU A 127 -2.92 -1.15 -15.97
C GLU A 127 -3.64 -1.03 -14.62
N GLU A 128 -3.41 0.05 -13.88
CA GLU A 128 -4.09 0.35 -12.60
C GLU A 128 -5.63 0.39 -12.74
N MET A 129 -6.16 0.84 -13.88
CA MET A 129 -7.61 0.78 -14.13
C MET A 129 -8.09 -0.67 -14.34
N ASP A 130 -7.35 -1.50 -15.06
CA ASP A 130 -7.65 -2.93 -15.26
C ASP A 130 -7.61 -3.70 -13.93
N HIS A 131 -6.65 -3.37 -13.07
CA HIS A 131 -6.53 -3.90 -11.72
C HIS A 131 -7.79 -3.60 -10.89
N ILE A 132 -8.21 -2.33 -10.81
CA ILE A 132 -9.41 -1.90 -10.07
C ILE A 132 -10.65 -2.68 -10.50
N TRP A 133 -10.87 -2.85 -11.82
CA TRP A 133 -12.00 -3.62 -12.34
C TRP A 133 -11.93 -5.09 -11.94
N THR A 134 -10.73 -5.68 -12.02
CA THR A 134 -10.48 -7.08 -11.64
C THR A 134 -10.78 -7.31 -10.16
N PHE A 135 -10.25 -6.45 -9.30
CA PHE A 135 -10.40 -6.55 -7.84
C PHE A 135 -11.83 -6.29 -7.39
N ARG A 136 -12.53 -5.36 -8.06
CA ARG A 136 -13.96 -5.16 -7.85
C ARG A 136 -14.79 -6.39 -8.21
N ALA A 137 -14.45 -7.07 -9.32
CA ALA A 137 -15.13 -8.30 -9.71
C ALA A 137 -14.91 -9.44 -8.68
N ALA A 138 -13.67 -9.59 -8.17
CA ALA A 138 -13.34 -10.53 -7.11
C ALA A 138 -14.05 -10.22 -5.79
N TYR A 139 -14.15 -8.94 -5.42
CA TYR A 139 -14.90 -8.54 -4.22
C TYR A 139 -16.39 -8.83 -4.36
N ASN A 140 -16.99 -8.49 -5.51
CA ASN A 140 -18.40 -8.74 -5.78
C ASN A 140 -18.74 -10.24 -5.73
N MET A 141 -17.82 -11.11 -6.11
CA MET A 141 -17.95 -12.56 -5.94
C MET A 141 -18.20 -12.90 -4.47
N VAL A 142 -17.31 -12.45 -3.58
CA VAL A 142 -17.38 -12.74 -2.15
C VAL A 142 -18.58 -12.07 -1.52
N ALA A 143 -18.89 -10.82 -1.87
CA ALA A 143 -20.04 -10.10 -1.34
C ALA A 143 -21.36 -10.83 -1.66
N ARG A 144 -21.50 -11.34 -2.89
CA ARG A 144 -22.66 -12.11 -3.31
C ARG A 144 -22.79 -13.43 -2.54
N GLU A 145 -21.68 -14.13 -2.28
CA GLU A 145 -21.72 -15.44 -1.61
C GLU A 145 -21.84 -15.37 -0.09
N THR A 146 -21.27 -14.33 0.51
CA THR A 146 -21.35 -14.09 1.95
C THR A 146 -22.61 -13.32 2.34
N GLY A 147 -23.27 -12.65 1.38
CA GLY A 147 -24.37 -11.75 1.66
C GLY A 147 -23.96 -10.47 2.40
N THR A 148 -22.66 -10.14 2.46
CA THR A 148 -22.21 -8.90 3.12
C THR A 148 -22.77 -7.67 2.39
N SER A 149 -23.20 -6.69 3.17
CA SER A 149 -23.59 -5.36 2.69
C SER A 149 -22.44 -4.36 2.72
N GLU A 150 -21.22 -4.81 3.02
CA GLU A 150 -20.05 -3.94 3.07
C GLU A 150 -19.78 -3.37 1.66
N PRO A 151 -19.67 -2.04 1.52
CA PRO A 151 -19.41 -1.42 0.22
C PRO A 151 -17.99 -1.71 -0.24
N PHE A 152 -17.79 -1.84 -1.55
CA PHE A 152 -16.46 -1.90 -2.15
C PHE A 152 -15.71 -0.57 -1.95
N ASP A 153 -16.37 0.54 -2.28
CA ASP A 153 -15.84 1.88 -2.11
C ASP A 153 -15.98 2.29 -0.63
N ALA A 154 -14.85 2.34 0.08
CA ALA A 154 -14.75 2.81 1.46
C ALA A 154 -13.65 3.87 1.53
N PRO A 155 -13.70 4.82 2.50
CA PRO A 155 -12.62 5.79 2.67
C PRO A 155 -11.29 5.04 2.86
N GLY A 156 -10.46 5.11 1.82
CA GLY A 156 -9.22 4.34 1.75
C GLY A 156 -8.11 5.02 2.52
N PHE A 157 -7.33 4.23 3.26
CA PHE A 157 -5.98 4.61 3.62
C PHE A 157 -5.19 4.83 2.32
N PHE A 158 -4.39 5.90 2.25
CA PHE A 158 -3.32 6.02 1.28
C PHE A 158 -2.37 4.84 1.51
N ARG A 159 -2.42 3.83 0.64
CA ARG A 159 -1.44 2.76 0.42
C ARG A 159 -0.81 2.13 1.70
N GLY A 160 -1.15 0.88 1.99
CA GLY A 160 -0.42 0.03 2.95
C GLY A 160 -0.75 0.25 4.44
N VAL A 161 -0.02 -0.43 5.34
CA VAL A 161 -0.18 -0.30 6.81
C VAL A 161 0.46 1.02 7.28
N VAL A 162 -0.15 2.14 6.91
CA VAL A 162 0.29 3.46 7.37
C VAL A 162 -0.15 3.60 8.82
N GLY A 163 0.79 3.49 9.76
CA GLY A 163 0.66 3.73 11.20
C GLY A 163 -0.64 3.27 11.90
N SER A 164 -0.88 3.81 13.09
CA SER A 164 -2.13 3.64 13.84
C SER A 164 -2.90 4.97 13.90
N ILE A 165 -4.16 5.01 13.46
CA ILE A 165 -5.01 6.23 13.38
C ILE A 165 -6.11 6.16 14.46
N PRO A 166 -6.44 7.24 15.18
CA PRO A 166 -7.59 7.21 16.08
C PRO A 166 -8.89 6.91 15.33
N GLN A 167 -9.76 6.05 15.88
CA GLN A 167 -10.99 5.63 15.20
C GLN A 167 -11.90 6.80 14.79
N ARG A 168 -11.96 7.85 15.61
CA ARG A 168 -12.73 9.07 15.31
C ARG A 168 -12.27 9.76 14.03
N ASP A 169 -10.95 9.73 13.77
CA ASP A 169 -10.32 10.41 12.66
C ASP A 169 -10.47 9.57 11.38
N TYR A 170 -10.54 8.24 11.50
CA TYR A 170 -10.96 7.37 10.40
C TYR A 170 -12.40 7.61 9.97
N ASN A 171 -13.33 7.74 10.93
CA ASN A 171 -14.75 7.95 10.65
C ASN A 171 -15.07 9.31 10.01
N SER A 172 -14.15 10.27 10.10
CA SER A 172 -14.29 11.62 9.53
C SER A 172 -13.59 11.80 8.19
N ILE A 173 -12.97 10.75 7.63
CA ILE A 173 -12.34 10.80 6.31
C ILE A 173 -13.43 10.99 5.25
N ASP A 174 -13.47 12.17 4.65
CA ASP A 174 -14.21 12.46 3.43
C ASP A 174 -13.27 12.36 2.22
N THR A 175 -13.60 11.47 1.29
CA THR A 175 -12.83 11.30 0.04
C THR A 175 -13.37 12.16 -1.11
N GLN A 176 -14.44 12.94 -0.89
CA GLN A 176 -14.91 13.89 -1.88
C GLN A 176 -13.95 15.07 -1.95
N PHE A 177 -13.50 15.38 -3.17
CA PHE A 177 -12.69 16.57 -3.37
C PHE A 177 -13.54 17.82 -3.12
N THR A 178 -13.17 18.56 -2.08
CA THR A 178 -13.64 19.92 -1.85
C THR A 178 -12.43 20.83 -1.74
N LEU A 179 -12.47 21.98 -2.41
CA LEU A 179 -11.44 22.99 -2.27
C LEU A 179 -11.70 23.77 -0.97
N THR A 180 -11.14 23.30 0.13
CA THR A 180 -11.31 23.87 1.46
C THR A 180 -10.42 25.10 1.67
N GLU A 181 -10.68 25.87 2.73
CA GLU A 181 -9.78 26.96 3.16
C GLU A 181 -8.36 26.44 3.47
N GLU A 182 -8.26 25.21 4.02
CA GLU A 182 -6.98 24.51 4.24
C GLU A 182 -6.24 24.30 2.90
N HIS A 183 -6.93 23.80 1.87
CA HIS A 183 -6.34 23.61 0.53
C HIS A 183 -5.90 24.93 -0.12
N LEU A 184 -6.72 25.98 -0.02
CA LEU A 184 -6.37 27.31 -0.53
C LEU A 184 -5.12 27.86 0.16
N ARG A 185 -5.04 27.71 1.48
CA ARG A 185 -3.87 28.11 2.26
C ARG A 185 -2.61 27.35 1.84
N ILE A 186 -2.72 26.03 1.63
CA ILE A 186 -1.59 25.22 1.15
C ILE A 186 -1.13 25.71 -0.23
N LEU A 187 -2.05 25.95 -1.17
CA LEU A 187 -1.71 26.49 -2.49
C LEU A 187 -0.98 27.83 -2.40
N GLU A 188 -1.44 28.74 -1.53
CA GLU A 188 -0.74 30.01 -1.30
C GLU A 188 0.69 29.80 -0.78
N LEU A 189 0.89 28.84 0.12
CA LEU A 189 2.21 28.52 0.67
C LEU A 189 3.13 27.94 -0.41
N LEU A 190 2.62 27.07 -1.29
CA LEU A 190 3.38 26.51 -2.41
C LEU A 190 3.90 27.60 -3.38
N GLN A 191 3.21 28.73 -3.46
CA GLN A 191 3.56 29.83 -4.38
C GLN A 191 4.41 30.93 -3.73
N LYS A 192 4.66 30.86 -2.42
CA LYS A 192 5.45 31.85 -1.66
C LYS A 192 6.87 31.34 -1.43
N ASN A 193 7.86 32.21 -1.59
CA ASN A 193 9.24 31.92 -1.19
C ASN A 193 9.30 31.58 0.31
N GLY A 194 9.92 30.47 0.69
CA GLY A 194 9.95 30.00 2.08
C GLY A 194 8.64 29.36 2.56
N GLY A 195 7.62 29.27 1.69
CA GLY A 195 6.31 28.75 2.06
C GLY A 195 6.31 27.24 2.27
N LEU A 196 7.22 26.48 1.63
CA LEU A 196 7.38 25.05 1.92
C LEU A 196 7.95 24.82 3.31
N GLN A 197 8.86 25.69 3.76
CA GLN A 197 9.39 25.61 5.12
C GLN A 197 8.31 25.90 6.17
N VAL A 198 7.42 26.86 5.89
CA VAL A 198 6.25 27.15 6.74
C VAL A 198 5.32 25.94 6.77
N LEU A 199 4.95 25.40 5.61
CA LEU A 199 4.09 24.22 5.50
C LEU A 199 4.67 23.02 6.24
N LEU A 200 5.98 22.78 6.11
CA LEU A 200 6.67 21.69 6.83
C LEU A 200 6.60 21.86 8.34
N ASN A 201 6.73 23.09 8.85
CA ASN A 201 6.62 23.36 10.27
C ASN A 201 5.18 23.16 10.77
N GLU A 202 4.19 23.61 10.00
CA GLU A 202 2.77 23.36 10.27
C GLU A 202 2.48 21.85 10.29
N MET A 203 3.03 21.09 9.34
CA MET A 203 2.94 19.62 9.29
C MET A 203 3.57 18.92 10.51
N LYS A 204 4.70 19.42 11.01
CA LYS A 204 5.34 18.88 12.23
C LYS A 204 4.50 19.17 13.48
N GLN A 205 3.84 20.31 13.54
CA GLN A 205 3.02 20.74 14.68
C GLN A 205 1.60 20.15 14.67
N GLY A 206 0.97 20.05 13.49
CA GLY A 206 -0.41 19.62 13.30
C GLY A 206 -0.66 18.12 13.49
N GLY A 207 0.40 17.34 13.74
CA GLY A 207 0.30 15.90 13.96
C GLY A 207 0.02 15.11 12.68
N ARG A 208 -0.21 13.80 12.85
CA ARG A 208 -0.25 12.84 11.74
C ARG A 208 -1.40 13.07 10.77
N ASP A 209 -2.61 13.36 11.28
CA ASP A 209 -3.80 13.46 10.42
C ASP A 209 -3.72 14.69 9.51
N PHE A 210 -3.23 15.82 10.04
CA PHE A 210 -2.96 17.00 9.22
C PHE A 210 -1.90 16.70 8.16
N ARG A 211 -0.80 16.04 8.52
CA ARG A 211 0.22 15.63 7.54
C ARG A 211 -0.35 14.74 6.44
N TYR A 212 -1.20 13.79 6.79
CA TYR A 212 -1.84 12.88 5.84
C TYR A 212 -2.70 13.65 4.83
N ARG A 213 -3.56 14.56 5.30
CA ARG A 213 -4.40 15.39 4.41
C ARG A 213 -3.56 16.29 3.50
N VAL A 214 -2.55 16.96 4.05
CA VAL A 214 -1.63 17.80 3.27
C VAL A 214 -0.91 16.96 2.22
N GLN A 215 -0.34 15.81 2.60
CA GLN A 215 0.36 14.91 1.67
C GLN A 215 -0.55 14.45 0.54
N HIS A 216 -1.77 14.01 0.86
CA HIS A 216 -2.77 13.58 -0.11
C HIS A 216 -3.12 14.70 -1.09
N PHE A 217 -3.37 15.90 -0.59
CA PHE A 217 -3.61 17.08 -1.40
C PHE A 217 -2.42 17.40 -2.32
N LEU A 218 -1.18 17.32 -1.82
CA LEU A 218 0.03 17.63 -2.58
C LEU A 218 0.27 16.68 -3.75
N ILE A 219 0.12 15.38 -3.51
CA ILE A 219 0.40 14.35 -4.53
C ILE A 219 -0.78 14.10 -5.47
N GLY A 220 -1.98 14.55 -5.13
CA GLY A 220 -3.16 14.50 -5.98
C GLY A 220 -3.51 15.86 -6.58
N ASP A 221 -4.30 16.65 -5.84
CA ASP A 221 -5.02 17.79 -6.38
C ASP A 221 -4.14 19.01 -6.66
N ALA A 222 -3.17 19.31 -5.78
CA ALA A 222 -2.27 20.44 -5.97
C ALA A 222 -1.53 20.34 -7.32
N MET A 223 -1.10 19.13 -7.70
CA MET A 223 -0.43 18.89 -8.98
C MET A 223 -1.30 19.23 -10.19
N ARG A 224 -2.62 18.99 -10.09
CA ARG A 224 -3.59 19.32 -11.14
C ARG A 224 -3.83 20.82 -11.23
N LEU A 225 -3.95 21.47 -10.07
CA LEU A 225 -4.30 22.89 -9.94
C LEU A 225 -3.14 23.83 -10.31
N LEU A 226 -1.90 23.41 -10.10
CA LEU A 226 -0.73 24.24 -10.34
C LEU A 226 -0.25 24.19 -11.81
N PRO A 227 0.36 25.29 -12.32
CA PRO A 227 1.05 25.29 -13.60
C PRO A 227 2.23 24.29 -13.67
N SER A 228 2.53 23.76 -14.86
CA SER A 228 3.62 22.78 -15.07
C SER A 228 4.98 23.22 -14.49
N ASN A 229 5.35 24.49 -14.68
CA ASN A 229 6.62 25.02 -14.18
C ASN A 229 6.68 25.04 -12.65
N GLU A 230 5.56 25.30 -11.97
CA GLU A 230 5.48 25.25 -10.51
C GLU A 230 5.53 23.80 -10.02
N VAL A 231 4.79 22.89 -10.66
CA VAL A 231 4.82 21.45 -10.35
C VAL A 231 6.24 20.88 -10.41
N LEU A 232 7.01 21.25 -11.45
CA LEU A 232 8.41 20.86 -11.59
C LEU A 232 9.31 21.49 -10.51
N ALA A 233 9.20 22.82 -10.30
CA ALA A 233 10.04 23.53 -9.32
C ALA A 233 9.81 23.08 -7.88
N LEU A 234 8.56 22.73 -7.56
CA LEU A 234 8.12 22.19 -6.27
C LEU A 234 8.40 20.68 -6.14
N GLY A 235 8.79 20.01 -7.23
CA GLY A 235 9.12 18.59 -7.24
C GLY A 235 7.94 17.67 -6.92
N LEU A 236 6.68 18.10 -7.14
CA LEU A 236 5.49 17.35 -6.70
C LEU A 236 5.36 15.98 -7.39
N GLY A 237 5.81 15.81 -8.63
CA GLY A 237 5.86 14.49 -9.27
C GLY A 237 6.91 13.57 -8.67
N GLY A 238 8.06 14.13 -8.26
CA GLY A 238 9.09 13.38 -7.53
C GLY A 238 8.55 12.93 -6.18
N LEU A 239 7.87 13.81 -5.45
CA LEU A 239 7.18 13.48 -4.22
C LEU A 239 6.16 12.35 -4.45
N TRP A 240 5.25 12.49 -5.41
CA TRP A 240 4.26 11.46 -5.74
C TRP A 240 4.90 10.09 -5.96
N LEU A 241 5.88 10.00 -6.86
CA LEU A 241 6.50 8.72 -7.22
C LEU A 241 7.31 8.11 -6.08
N LEU A 242 7.97 8.90 -5.25
CA LEU A 242 8.68 8.40 -4.06
C LEU A 242 7.70 7.87 -3.00
N ILE A 243 6.58 8.55 -2.81
CA ILE A 243 5.51 8.10 -1.91
C ILE A 243 4.82 6.83 -2.47
N ARG A 244 4.59 6.77 -3.79
CA ARG A 244 4.11 5.56 -4.50
C ARG A 244 5.08 4.38 -4.33
N TYR A 245 6.39 4.63 -4.39
CA TYR A 245 7.41 3.62 -4.13
C TYR A 245 7.30 3.05 -2.71
N ILE A 246 7.27 3.91 -1.68
CA ILE A 246 7.17 3.50 -0.27
C ILE A 246 5.94 2.62 -0.03
N ALA A 247 4.82 3.06 -0.58
CA ALA A 247 3.56 2.34 -0.61
C ALA A 247 3.66 0.93 -1.22
N ASN A 248 4.31 0.82 -2.39
CA ASN A 248 4.42 -0.44 -3.13
C ASN A 248 5.40 -1.45 -2.49
N VAL A 249 6.27 -1.01 -1.57
CA VAL A 249 7.21 -1.92 -0.88
C VAL A 249 6.46 -3.05 -0.17
N ASP A 250 5.40 -2.70 0.56
CA ASP A 250 4.62 -3.68 1.34
C ASP A 250 3.79 -4.59 0.44
N LEU A 251 3.09 -3.99 -0.54
CA LEU A 251 2.27 -4.67 -1.53
C LEU A 251 3.07 -5.78 -2.23
N LYS A 252 4.24 -5.43 -2.77
CA LYS A 252 5.09 -6.37 -3.51
C LYS A 252 5.46 -7.62 -2.71
N GLN A 253 5.73 -7.48 -1.42
CA GLN A 253 6.03 -8.63 -0.57
C GLN A 253 4.79 -9.40 -0.16
N ALA A 254 3.71 -8.70 0.18
CA ALA A 254 2.46 -9.36 0.53
C ALA A 254 1.98 -10.27 -0.61
N GLU A 255 2.04 -9.79 -1.84
CA GLU A 255 1.66 -10.55 -3.04
C GLU A 255 2.61 -11.69 -3.36
N SER A 256 3.92 -11.49 -3.24
CA SER A 256 4.91 -12.54 -3.47
C SER A 256 4.72 -13.76 -2.56
N TYR A 257 4.09 -13.58 -1.39
CA TYR A 257 3.79 -14.67 -0.46
C TYR A 257 2.32 -15.11 -0.46
N LEU A 258 1.45 -14.41 -1.18
CA LEU A 258 0.02 -14.70 -1.22
C LEU A 258 -0.26 -16.11 -1.74
N PHE A 259 0.61 -16.66 -2.59
CA PHE A 259 0.53 -18.02 -3.12
C PHE A 259 1.85 -18.80 -2.94
N ALA A 260 2.58 -18.56 -1.85
CA ALA A 260 3.80 -19.31 -1.52
C ALA A 260 3.51 -20.77 -1.12
N ASP A 261 4.50 -21.65 -1.21
CA ASP A 261 4.40 -23.09 -0.91
C ASP A 261 3.35 -23.82 -1.77
N GLN A 262 3.41 -23.62 -3.10
CA GLN A 262 2.48 -24.20 -4.08
C GLN A 262 2.46 -25.74 -4.05
N GLU A 263 3.55 -26.37 -3.62
CA GLU A 263 3.63 -27.81 -3.42
C GLU A 263 2.80 -28.32 -2.22
N LYS A 264 2.44 -27.43 -1.28
CA LYS A 264 1.70 -27.77 -0.05
C LYS A 264 0.22 -27.42 -0.13
N PHE A 265 -0.14 -26.45 -0.97
CA PHE A 265 -1.49 -25.88 -0.98
C PHE A 265 -2.13 -26.00 -2.37
N ASN A 266 -3.40 -26.40 -2.38
CA ASN A 266 -4.23 -26.38 -3.59
C ASN A 266 -4.86 -25.01 -3.77
N TYR A 267 -4.26 -24.18 -4.61
CA TYR A 267 -4.72 -22.81 -4.87
C TYR A 267 -5.75 -22.75 -6.00
N GLU A 268 -6.65 -21.77 -5.92
CA GLU A 268 -7.60 -21.47 -6.98
C GLU A 268 -6.86 -20.85 -8.19
N PRO A 269 -6.93 -21.46 -9.40
CA PRO A 269 -6.10 -21.05 -10.52
C PRO A 269 -6.32 -19.63 -11.05
N LEU A 270 -7.57 -19.11 -11.03
CA LEU A 270 -7.87 -17.77 -11.51
C LEU A 270 -7.35 -16.72 -10.52
N ALA A 271 -7.52 -16.93 -9.21
CA ALA A 271 -6.98 -16.08 -8.16
C ALA A 271 -5.44 -16.04 -8.20
N TYR A 272 -4.80 -17.19 -8.43
CA TYR A 272 -3.36 -17.27 -8.65
C TYR A 272 -2.94 -16.46 -9.88
N SER A 273 -3.63 -16.63 -11.01
CA SER A 273 -3.30 -15.94 -12.27
C SER A 273 -3.46 -14.43 -12.15
N ILE A 274 -4.53 -13.96 -11.49
CA ILE A 274 -4.75 -12.53 -11.19
C ILE A 274 -3.57 -11.97 -10.39
N ASN A 275 -3.15 -12.67 -9.34
CA ASN A 275 -2.01 -12.23 -8.53
C ASN A 275 -0.70 -12.22 -9.32
N GLN A 276 -0.43 -13.22 -10.15
CA GLN A 276 0.82 -13.25 -10.93
C GLN A 276 0.86 -12.14 -11.98
N GLY A 277 -0.26 -11.86 -12.64
CA GLY A 277 -0.38 -10.74 -13.57
C GLY A 277 -0.15 -9.41 -12.87
N HIS A 278 -0.88 -9.16 -11.78
CA HIS A 278 -0.71 -7.93 -10.99
C HIS A 278 0.72 -7.76 -10.44
N LEU A 279 1.32 -8.83 -9.90
CA LEU A 279 2.70 -8.81 -9.40
C LEU A 279 3.71 -8.44 -10.49
N HIS A 280 3.46 -8.85 -11.74
CA HIS A 280 4.31 -8.51 -12.87
C HIS A 280 4.26 -7.01 -13.20
N ASP A 281 3.06 -6.43 -13.17
CA ASP A 281 2.82 -5.01 -13.43
C ASP A 281 3.40 -4.14 -12.31
N GLU A 282 3.11 -4.49 -11.06
CA GLU A 282 3.64 -3.78 -9.89
C GLU A 282 5.16 -3.85 -9.76
N ALA A 283 5.81 -4.90 -10.30
CA ALA A 283 7.27 -4.96 -10.35
C ALA A 283 7.87 -3.87 -11.25
N ARG A 284 7.17 -3.49 -12.33
CA ARG A 284 7.56 -2.37 -13.21
C ARG A 284 7.26 -1.05 -12.54
N HIS A 285 6.04 -0.89 -12.02
CA HIS A 285 5.60 0.30 -11.28
C HIS A 285 6.55 0.66 -10.14
N PHE A 286 7.01 -0.35 -9.40
CA PHE A 286 7.98 -0.20 -8.33
C PHE A 286 9.32 0.39 -8.81
N THR A 287 9.82 -0.07 -9.96
CA THR A 287 11.08 0.43 -10.55
C THR A 287 10.91 1.85 -11.05
N THR A 288 9.86 2.12 -11.84
CA THR A 288 9.50 3.46 -12.34
C THR A 288 9.40 4.47 -11.20
N SER A 289 8.67 4.10 -10.13
CA SER A 289 8.42 4.97 -8.98
C SER A 289 9.71 5.40 -8.28
N PHE A 290 10.65 4.48 -8.05
CA PHE A 290 11.91 4.84 -7.39
C PHE A 290 12.79 5.70 -8.29
N ASP A 291 13.04 5.24 -9.51
CA ASP A 291 14.10 5.82 -10.31
C ASP A 291 13.68 7.16 -10.96
N ILE A 292 12.45 7.24 -11.51
CA ILE A 292 11.90 8.52 -12.01
C ILE A 292 11.66 9.47 -10.83
N GLY A 293 11.13 8.95 -9.71
CA GLY A 293 10.88 9.74 -8.51
C GLY A 293 12.16 10.42 -7.98
N LEU A 294 13.26 9.68 -7.91
CA LEU A 294 14.55 10.22 -7.46
C LEU A 294 15.12 11.26 -8.44
N ALA A 295 15.01 11.02 -9.75
CA ALA A 295 15.47 11.97 -10.76
C ALA A 295 14.68 13.29 -10.73
N LEU A 296 13.35 13.22 -10.59
CA LEU A 296 12.50 14.40 -10.45
C LEU A 296 12.77 15.15 -9.14
N TYR A 297 12.99 14.42 -8.05
CA TYR A 297 13.42 15.01 -6.78
C TYR A 297 14.73 15.80 -6.96
N GLN A 298 15.73 15.23 -7.63
CA GLN A 298 17.01 15.89 -7.88
C GLN A 298 16.89 17.13 -8.79
N ALA A 299 15.87 17.17 -9.65
CA ALA A 299 15.60 18.32 -10.52
C ALA A 299 14.81 19.45 -9.82
N ALA A 300 14.22 19.19 -8.64
CA ALA A 300 13.44 20.17 -7.90
C ALA A 300 14.32 21.28 -7.32
N SER A 301 13.69 22.40 -6.93
CA SER A 301 14.40 23.50 -6.25
C SER A 301 15.04 23.05 -4.92
N PRO A 302 16.10 23.72 -4.41
CA PRO A 302 16.72 23.35 -3.13
C PRO A 302 15.74 23.35 -1.95
N GLU A 303 14.81 24.30 -1.91
CA GLU A 303 13.75 24.34 -0.89
C GLU A 303 12.82 23.12 -1.01
N ALA A 304 12.39 22.79 -2.24
CA ALA A 304 11.59 21.61 -2.51
C ALA A 304 12.32 20.30 -2.17
N GLN A 305 13.61 20.19 -2.47
CA GLN A 305 14.40 19.02 -2.09
C GLN A 305 14.43 18.84 -0.56
N ALA A 306 14.64 19.92 0.20
CA ALA A 306 14.61 19.86 1.66
C ALA A 306 13.21 19.43 2.17
N PHE A 307 12.15 20.00 1.59
CA PHE A 307 10.77 19.65 1.93
C PHE A 307 10.45 18.18 1.63
N ILE A 308 10.73 17.71 0.41
CA ILE A 308 10.43 16.34 -0.04
C ILE A 308 11.22 15.32 0.78
N ARG A 309 12.49 15.60 1.09
CA ARG A 309 13.31 14.72 1.94
C ARG A 309 12.72 14.57 3.33
N GLU A 310 12.32 15.67 3.97
CA GLU A 310 11.70 15.62 5.29
C GLU A 310 10.33 14.94 5.28
N LEU A 311 9.49 15.22 4.27
CA LEU A 311 8.20 14.57 4.13
C LEU A 311 8.36 13.07 3.90
N THR A 312 9.30 12.67 3.04
CA THR A 312 9.63 11.26 2.78
C THR A 312 10.10 10.55 4.05
N ARG A 313 10.99 11.17 4.83
CA ARG A 313 11.41 10.64 6.14
C ARG A 313 10.21 10.42 7.05
N MET A 314 9.37 11.45 7.25
CA MET A 314 8.19 11.36 8.11
C MET A 314 7.21 10.28 7.64
N THR A 315 6.99 10.14 6.33
CA THR A 315 6.15 9.07 5.79
C THR A 315 6.74 7.69 6.10
N ILE A 316 8.03 7.46 5.88
CA ILE A 316 8.65 6.17 6.18
C ILE A 316 8.56 5.86 7.68
N GLU A 317 8.73 6.85 8.54
CA GLU A 317 8.54 6.67 9.99
C GLU A 317 7.11 6.26 10.34
N ASP A 318 6.11 6.88 9.71
CA ASP A 318 4.70 6.51 9.90
C ASP A 318 4.41 5.08 9.37
N TYR A 319 5.07 4.64 8.30
CA TYR A 319 5.00 3.25 7.85
C TYR A 319 5.73 2.29 8.80
N ILE A 320 6.90 2.65 9.33
CA ILE A 320 7.60 1.81 10.33
C ILE A 320 6.69 1.57 11.53
N LYS A 321 5.97 2.62 11.98
CA LYS A 321 4.99 2.56 13.07
C LYS A 321 3.80 1.65 12.81
N GLY A 322 3.41 1.43 11.56
CA GLY A 322 2.34 0.49 11.22
C GLY A 322 2.86 -0.92 10.97
N GLN A 323 3.95 -1.03 10.20
CA GLN A 323 4.45 -2.28 9.66
C GLN A 323 5.14 -3.17 10.69
N PHE A 324 5.89 -2.57 11.61
CA PHE A 324 6.73 -3.30 12.55
C PHE A 324 6.02 -3.60 13.87
N LEU A 325 4.73 -3.28 14.01
CA LEU A 325 3.94 -3.72 15.16
C LEU A 325 3.73 -5.23 15.13
N ILE A 326 3.64 -5.84 16.30
CA ILE A 326 3.15 -7.21 16.44
C ILE A 326 1.69 -7.27 16.85
N PHE A 327 1.09 -8.43 16.65
CA PHE A 327 -0.32 -8.67 16.94
C PHE A 327 -0.77 -8.24 18.35
N PRO A 328 -0.03 -8.54 19.45
CA PRO A 328 -0.40 -8.03 20.78
C PRO A 328 -0.38 -6.51 20.89
N GLU A 329 0.62 -5.86 20.29
CA GLU A 329 0.72 -4.39 20.27
C GLU A 329 -0.44 -3.77 19.46
N MET A 330 -0.87 -4.43 18.39
CA MET A 330 -2.05 -4.02 17.60
C MET A 330 -3.35 -4.14 18.41
N LEU A 331 -3.53 -5.23 19.16
CA LEU A 331 -4.69 -5.42 20.04
C LEU A 331 -4.73 -4.37 21.17
N ASP A 332 -3.58 -4.06 21.77
CA ASP A 332 -3.49 -3.03 22.81
C ASP A 332 -3.71 -1.61 22.28
N ALA A 333 -3.36 -1.34 21.02
CA ALA A 333 -3.69 -0.10 20.33
C ALA A 333 -5.21 0.02 20.10
N ASP A 334 -5.87 -1.05 19.65
CA ASP A 334 -7.31 -1.09 19.41
C ASP A 334 -8.13 -0.83 20.69
N LYS A 335 -7.72 -1.43 21.83
CA LYS A 335 -8.32 -1.15 23.15
C LYS A 335 -8.25 0.33 23.56
N LYS A 336 -7.29 1.08 23.02
CA LYS A 336 -7.12 2.52 23.26
C LYS A 336 -7.84 3.38 22.22
N GLY A 337 -8.65 2.77 21.35
CA GLY A 337 -9.33 3.45 20.25
C GLY A 337 -8.41 3.83 19.09
N ILE A 338 -7.26 3.17 18.98
CA ILE A 338 -6.28 3.41 17.91
C ILE A 338 -6.37 2.26 16.90
N LEU A 339 -6.89 2.57 15.72
CA LEU A 339 -7.07 1.64 14.61
C LEU A 339 -5.72 1.35 13.94
N THR A 340 -5.39 0.08 13.75
CA THR A 340 -4.31 -0.35 12.86
C THR A 340 -4.92 -0.96 11.59
N VAL A 341 -4.36 -0.68 10.42
CA VAL A 341 -4.88 -1.20 9.13
C VAL A 341 -4.97 -2.71 9.14
N THR A 342 -3.97 -3.39 9.70
CA THR A 342 -3.94 -4.84 9.84
C THR A 342 -5.14 -5.35 10.64
N LEU A 343 -5.38 -4.83 11.84
CA LEU A 343 -6.46 -5.31 12.71
C LEU A 343 -7.84 -4.94 12.17
N HIS A 344 -7.97 -3.77 11.53
CA HIS A 344 -9.18 -3.39 10.81
C HIS A 344 -9.51 -4.41 9.72
N SER A 345 -8.50 -4.77 8.91
CA SER A 345 -8.65 -5.77 7.86
C SER A 345 -9.05 -7.12 8.45
N CYS A 346 -8.46 -7.55 9.58
CA CYS A 346 -8.86 -8.78 10.27
C CYS A 346 -10.35 -8.80 10.60
N LYS A 347 -10.86 -7.70 11.19
CA LYS A 347 -12.27 -7.58 11.58
C LYS A 347 -13.18 -7.66 10.34
N GLN A 348 -12.83 -6.98 9.25
CA GLN A 348 -13.59 -7.03 7.99
C GLN A 348 -13.64 -8.44 7.39
N ILE A 349 -12.48 -9.09 7.27
CA ILE A 349 -12.36 -10.43 6.71
C ILE A 349 -13.21 -11.43 7.51
N LEU A 350 -13.13 -11.37 8.84
CA LEU A 350 -13.93 -12.23 9.72
C LEU A 350 -15.41 -11.93 9.59
N THR A 351 -15.81 -10.66 9.52
CA THR A 351 -17.22 -10.25 9.34
C THR A 351 -17.78 -10.84 8.05
N MET A 352 -17.05 -10.69 6.94
CA MET A 352 -17.44 -11.23 5.65
C MET A 352 -17.52 -12.77 5.70
N ALA A 353 -16.48 -13.43 6.22
CA ALA A 353 -16.42 -14.89 6.24
C ALA A 353 -17.51 -15.50 7.14
N LEU A 354 -17.73 -14.95 8.33
CA LEU A 354 -18.76 -15.41 9.24
C LEU A 354 -20.16 -15.17 8.68
N SER A 355 -20.38 -14.21 7.79
CA SER A 355 -21.70 -14.03 7.16
C SER A 355 -22.06 -15.19 6.20
N HIS A 356 -21.09 -16.00 5.79
CA HIS A 356 -21.32 -17.10 4.85
C HIS A 356 -22.11 -18.27 5.49
N PRO A 357 -23.12 -18.86 4.81
CA PRO A 357 -23.94 -19.95 5.35
C PRO A 357 -23.15 -21.17 5.86
N GLU A 358 -22.08 -21.57 5.17
CA GLU A 358 -21.16 -22.66 5.60
C GLU A 358 -20.44 -22.40 6.93
N LEU A 359 -20.48 -21.17 7.47
CA LEU A 359 -19.93 -20.81 8.79
C LEU A 359 -21.05 -20.53 9.81
N SER A 360 -22.30 -20.96 9.57
CA SER A 360 -23.42 -20.72 10.49
C SER A 360 -23.22 -21.39 11.86
N ASP A 361 -22.48 -22.51 11.93
CA ASP A 361 -22.14 -23.18 13.20
C ASP A 361 -20.95 -22.53 13.92
N LYS A 362 -20.28 -21.57 13.27
CA LYS A 362 -19.11 -20.83 13.77
C LYS A 362 -19.44 -19.39 14.14
N GLN A 363 -20.71 -18.99 14.17
CA GLN A 363 -21.08 -17.63 14.52
C GLN A 363 -20.52 -17.23 15.89
N THR A 364 -19.93 -16.03 15.95
CA THR A 364 -19.41 -15.47 17.19
C THR A 364 -19.39 -13.95 17.11
N ASN A 365 -19.40 -13.28 18.26
CA ASN A 365 -19.17 -11.85 18.32
C ASN A 365 -17.69 -11.58 18.03
N ILE A 366 -17.41 -10.72 17.05
CA ILE A 366 -16.04 -10.43 16.61
C ILE A 366 -15.26 -9.73 17.71
N ASP A 367 -15.85 -8.79 18.45
CA ASP A 367 -15.15 -8.09 19.53
C ASP A 367 -14.78 -9.04 20.66
N ASP A 368 -15.66 -10.00 21.00
CA ASP A 368 -15.36 -11.06 21.96
C ASP A 368 -14.24 -11.98 21.46
N LEU A 369 -14.25 -12.34 20.18
CA LEU A 369 -13.19 -13.15 19.56
C LEU A 369 -11.84 -12.40 19.60
N MET A 370 -11.82 -11.11 19.24
CA MET A 370 -10.62 -10.28 19.30
C MET A 370 -10.11 -10.12 20.74
N ALA A 371 -11.01 -9.92 21.71
CA ALA A 371 -10.67 -9.85 23.12
C ALA A 371 -10.05 -11.16 23.63
N SER A 372 -10.57 -12.31 23.17
CA SER A 372 -10.01 -13.62 23.51
C SER A 372 -8.56 -13.78 23.04
N TRP A 373 -8.20 -13.20 21.89
CA TRP A 373 -6.83 -13.24 21.38
C TRP A 373 -5.85 -12.40 22.21
N GLY A 374 -6.36 -11.36 22.85
CA GLY A 374 -5.61 -10.56 23.83
C GLY A 374 -5.24 -11.32 25.10
N GLN A 375 -5.89 -12.45 25.37
CA GLN A 375 -5.61 -13.32 26.52
C GLN A 375 -4.71 -14.52 26.17
N MET A 376 -4.37 -14.69 24.89
CA MET A 376 -3.48 -15.76 24.45
C MET A 376 -2.03 -15.49 24.86
N GLU A 377 -1.26 -16.55 25.09
CA GLU A 377 0.19 -16.41 25.30
C GLU A 377 0.89 -16.08 23.98
N TRP A 378 1.57 -14.94 23.94
CA TRP A 378 2.36 -14.48 22.80
C TRP A 378 3.85 -14.52 23.17
N PRO A 379 4.68 -15.34 22.51
CA PRO A 379 6.10 -15.39 22.86
C PRO A 379 6.84 -14.11 22.40
N MET A 380 7.28 -13.29 23.35
CA MET A 380 7.81 -11.93 23.10
C MET A 380 9.34 -11.83 22.88
N LYS A 381 10.02 -12.90 22.42
CA LYS A 381 11.48 -12.85 22.17
C LYS A 381 11.79 -12.08 20.88
N LEU A 382 12.70 -11.10 20.85
CA LEU A 382 13.06 -10.37 19.61
C LEU A 382 13.90 -11.26 18.63
N PRO A 383 13.52 -11.36 17.34
CA PRO A 383 12.33 -10.77 16.76
C PRO A 383 11.10 -11.58 17.22
N PRO A 384 10.00 -10.93 17.62
CA PRO A 384 8.89 -11.54 18.35
C PRO A 384 8.55 -12.93 17.82
N PHE A 385 8.84 -13.95 18.63
CA PHE A 385 8.48 -15.34 18.33
C PHE A 385 6.96 -15.42 18.11
N GLY A 386 6.54 -15.64 16.86
CA GLY A 386 5.12 -15.62 16.48
C GLY A 386 4.78 -14.67 15.34
N ALA A 387 5.69 -13.76 14.97
CA ALA A 387 5.75 -13.29 13.58
C ALA A 387 6.31 -14.46 12.75
N GLY A 388 5.43 -15.17 12.03
CA GLY A 388 5.81 -16.33 11.21
C GLY A 388 6.91 -16.01 10.19
N LEU A 389 7.50 -17.03 9.56
CA LEU A 389 8.62 -16.86 8.62
C LEU A 389 8.33 -15.81 7.54
N LEU A 390 7.10 -15.84 7.01
CA LEU A 390 6.65 -14.91 5.97
C LEU A 390 6.61 -13.46 6.47
N THR A 391 6.16 -13.22 7.71
CA THR A 391 6.18 -11.89 8.33
C THR A 391 7.60 -11.35 8.46
N GLN A 392 8.56 -12.18 8.88
CA GLN A 392 9.96 -11.74 9.01
C GLN A 392 10.62 -11.48 7.65
N LYS A 393 10.35 -12.32 6.65
CA LYS A 393 10.81 -12.11 5.27
C LYS A 393 10.27 -10.79 4.70
N ARG A 394 8.98 -10.53 4.89
CA ARG A 394 8.32 -9.27 4.53
C ARG A 394 8.97 -8.07 5.22
N TRP A 395 9.15 -8.11 6.55
CA TRP A 395 9.81 -7.03 7.29
C TRP A 395 11.24 -6.77 6.83
N ARG A 396 12.01 -7.83 6.53
CA ARG A 396 13.39 -7.68 6.02
C ARG A 396 13.41 -6.96 4.68
N TYR A 397 12.55 -7.34 3.75
CA TYR A 397 12.46 -6.65 2.47
C TYR A 397 12.02 -5.19 2.65
N ILE A 398 11.01 -4.92 3.49
CA ILE A 398 10.59 -3.55 3.81
C ILE A 398 11.78 -2.73 4.33
N ALA A 399 12.51 -3.27 5.31
CA ALA A 399 13.67 -2.61 5.89
C ALA A 399 14.75 -2.30 4.83
N GLN A 400 15.03 -3.25 3.93
CA GLN A 400 16.01 -3.06 2.85
C GLN A 400 15.59 -1.95 1.87
N GLN A 401 14.31 -1.89 1.49
CA GLN A 401 13.82 -0.86 0.57
C GLN A 401 13.76 0.53 1.21
N TYR A 402 13.42 0.61 2.50
CA TYR A 402 13.47 1.84 3.27
C TYR A 402 14.91 2.32 3.47
N GLU A 403 15.85 1.41 3.69
CA GLU A 403 17.28 1.73 3.76
C GLU A 403 17.82 2.26 2.43
N ARG A 404 17.35 1.70 1.30
CA ARG A 404 17.71 2.18 -0.05
C ARG A 404 17.32 3.64 -0.25
N ILE A 405 16.06 4.00 0.02
CA ILE A 405 15.59 5.39 -0.16
C ILE A 405 16.20 6.33 0.87
N ARG A 406 16.39 5.88 2.12
CA ARG A 406 17.10 6.63 3.17
C ARG A 406 18.50 7.04 2.73
N LYS A 407 19.27 6.09 2.19
CA LYS A 407 20.62 6.35 1.65
C LYS A 407 20.58 7.26 0.42
N ALA A 408 19.63 7.03 -0.50
CA ALA A 408 19.53 7.83 -1.72
C ALA A 408 19.17 9.30 -1.47
N MET A 409 18.32 9.57 -0.47
CA MET A 409 17.87 10.91 -0.11
C MET A 409 18.67 11.55 1.03
N ASN A 410 19.57 10.79 1.66
CA ASN A 410 20.45 11.22 2.73
C ASN A 410 19.70 11.86 3.91
N PHE A 411 18.91 11.07 4.61
CA PHE A 411 18.29 11.46 5.89
C PHE A 411 18.50 10.40 6.97
N ASP A 412 18.34 10.82 8.22
CA ASP A 412 18.34 9.95 9.38
C ASP A 412 16.94 9.91 9.99
N PHE A 413 16.59 8.78 10.61
CA PHE A 413 15.32 8.65 11.32
C PHE A 413 15.36 9.37 12.66
N ASP A 414 14.21 9.91 13.06
CA ASP A 414 14.02 10.46 14.40
C ASP A 414 13.83 9.31 15.40
N ALA A 415 14.91 8.99 16.12
CA ALA A 415 14.91 7.95 17.14
C ALA A 415 13.90 8.21 18.27
N SER A 416 13.63 9.48 18.60
CA SER A 416 12.65 9.84 19.63
C SER A 416 11.23 9.56 19.17
N ASN A 417 10.95 9.74 17.87
CA ASN A 417 9.66 9.51 17.26
C ASN A 417 9.33 8.01 17.08
N LEU A 418 10.35 7.19 16.79
CA LEU A 418 10.17 5.76 16.52
C LEU A 418 10.36 4.86 17.75
N GLY A 419 11.13 5.29 18.75
CA GLY A 419 11.38 4.51 19.95
C GLY A 419 11.90 3.09 19.65
N ASN A 420 11.29 2.08 20.28
CA ASN A 420 11.69 0.68 20.15
C ASN A 420 11.48 0.10 18.72
N LEU A 421 10.63 0.72 17.90
CA LEU A 421 10.38 0.27 16.54
C LEU A 421 11.58 0.52 15.62
N LEU A 422 12.36 1.57 15.88
CA LEU A 422 13.61 1.81 15.14
C LEU A 422 14.63 0.71 15.43
N GLN A 423 14.74 0.27 16.69
CA GLN A 423 15.59 -0.87 17.03
C GLN A 423 15.13 -2.13 16.30
N ARG A 424 13.83 -2.42 16.29
CA ARG A 424 13.26 -3.57 15.57
C ARG A 424 13.52 -3.51 14.07
N TYR A 425 13.42 -2.34 13.46
CA TYR A 425 13.81 -2.09 12.07
C TYR A 425 15.28 -2.44 11.82
N HIS A 426 16.19 -1.95 12.67
CA HIS A 426 17.63 -2.23 12.55
C HIS A 426 17.97 -3.70 12.79
N ASP A 427 17.36 -4.34 13.80
CA ASP A 427 17.55 -5.75 14.13
C ASP A 427 17.13 -6.65 12.96
N ILE A 428 16.06 -6.30 12.25
CA ILE A 428 15.60 -7.04 11.08
C ILE A 428 16.51 -6.78 9.88
N LEU A 429 16.95 -5.54 9.68
CA LEU A 429 17.84 -5.16 8.59
C LEU A 429 19.21 -5.86 8.69
N ALA A 430 19.73 -6.00 9.91
CA ALA A 430 21.03 -6.62 10.18
C ALA A 430 21.05 -8.16 10.01
N ARG A 431 19.90 -8.81 9.83
CA ARG A 431 19.84 -10.26 9.70
C ARG A 431 20.33 -10.72 8.34
N GLU A 432 21.33 -11.59 8.34
CA GLU A 432 21.85 -12.24 7.14
C GLU A 432 21.01 -13.46 6.74
N ASN A 433 20.60 -14.27 7.72
CA ASN A 433 19.77 -15.46 7.51
C ASN A 433 18.49 -15.45 8.37
N LEU A 434 17.34 -15.74 7.75
CA LEU A 434 16.04 -15.77 8.42
C LEU A 434 15.59 -17.19 8.79
N THR A 435 16.26 -18.24 8.27
CA THR A 435 15.87 -19.64 8.52
C THR A 435 16.40 -20.20 9.83
N ASP A 436 17.47 -19.64 10.40
CA ASP A 436 18.15 -20.16 11.61
C ASP A 436 17.31 -20.04 12.89
N VAL A 437 16.17 -19.36 12.82
CA VAL A 437 15.19 -19.23 13.92
C VAL A 437 14.11 -20.33 13.88
N PHE A 438 14.03 -21.09 12.78
CA PHE A 438 13.07 -22.21 12.63
C PHE A 438 13.64 -23.56 13.07
N THR A 439 14.94 -23.63 13.37
CA THR A 439 15.57 -24.75 14.08
C THR A 439 15.56 -24.52 15.58
N LEU A 440 14.38 -24.41 16.17
CA LEU A 440 14.19 -24.56 17.61
C LEU A 440 12.92 -25.39 17.86
N ALA A 441 13.16 -26.70 18.02
CA ALA A 441 12.36 -27.76 18.63
C ALA A 441 10.86 -27.86 18.25
#